data_AF-A0A967GU11-F1
#
_entry.id   AF-A0A967GU11-F1
#
_cell.length_a   1.000
_cell.length_b   1.000
_cell.length_c   1.000
_cell.angle_alpha   90.00
_cell.angle_beta   90.00
_cell.angle_gamma   90.00
#
_symmetry.space_group_name_H-M   'P 1'
#
loop_
_entity.id
_entity.type
_entity.pdbx_description
1 polymer ?
#
loop_
_entity_poly.entity_id
_entity_poly.type
_entity_poly.pdbx_seq_one_letter_code
_entity_poly.pdbx_strand_id
1 'polypeptide(L)'
;METEGGEDLTIDVGILGWESDPALVLSSGVHGVEGFPGSALQLAFLDGLYRKPAGSGIRYILIHGINPHGFAHLRRFNEGNVDLNRNFLGGKNEYSGVRDGYARLVSTACSIRSRYPPGLSPSRRGSL
;
A
#
# COMPACT_ATOMS: atom_id res chain seq x y z
N MET A 1 5.77 -16.18 -3.50
CA MET A 1 7.08 -16.23 -4.20
C MET A 1 8.05 -16.62 -3.12
N GLU A 2 8.52 -17.87 -3.14
CA GLU A 2 9.19 -18.51 -1.99
C GLU A 2 10.60 -17.94 -1.78
N THR A 3 10.88 -17.52 -0.55
CA THR A 3 12.23 -17.18 -0.07
C THR A 3 12.96 -18.46 0.39
N GLU A 4 14.26 -18.37 0.70
CA GLU A 4 15.06 -19.50 1.24
C GLU A 4 14.58 -20.08 2.59
N GLY A 5 13.38 -19.70 3.08
CA GLY A 5 12.66 -20.31 4.20
C GLY A 5 11.25 -20.82 3.86
N GLY A 6 10.81 -20.73 2.60
CA GLY A 6 9.45 -21.12 2.16
C GLY A 6 8.34 -20.18 2.63
N GLU A 7 8.66 -18.97 3.08
CA GLU A 7 7.68 -18.03 3.62
C GLU A 7 7.03 -17.22 2.50
N ASP A 8 5.70 -17.16 2.48
CA ASP A 8 4.99 -16.28 1.56
C ASP A 8 5.09 -14.83 2.05
N LEU A 9 5.96 -14.07 1.41
CA LEU A 9 6.12 -12.64 1.64
C LEU A 9 4.99 -11.83 1.00
N THR A 10 4.39 -10.93 1.78
CA THR A 10 3.25 -10.10 1.36
C THR A 10 3.55 -8.60 1.49
N ILE A 11 2.79 -7.79 0.74
CA ILE A 11 2.73 -6.34 0.88
C ILE A 11 1.31 -6.00 1.31
N ASP A 12 1.17 -5.27 2.42
CA ASP A 12 -0.14 -4.88 2.92
C ASP A 12 -0.58 -3.54 2.32
N VAL A 13 -1.84 -3.48 1.88
CA VAL A 13 -2.44 -2.27 1.31
C VAL A 13 -3.75 -1.95 2.02
N GLY A 14 -3.80 -0.80 2.66
CA GLY A 14 -5.00 -0.25 3.30
C GLY A 14 -5.55 0.93 2.50
N ILE A 15 -6.87 0.97 2.28
CA ILE A 15 -7.52 2.06 1.54
C ILE A 15 -8.69 2.62 2.35
N LEU A 16 -8.71 3.93 2.56
CA LEU A 16 -9.79 4.68 3.21
C LEU A 16 -10.35 5.71 2.22
N GLY A 17 -11.67 5.90 2.22
CA GLY A 17 -12.32 6.83 1.29
C GLY A 17 -12.27 6.34 -0.16
N TRP A 18 -12.64 5.08 -0.41
CA TRP A 18 -12.53 4.44 -1.73
C TRP A 18 -13.14 5.26 -2.87
N GLU A 19 -14.25 5.96 -2.65
CA GLU A 19 -14.95 6.76 -3.66
C GLU A 19 -14.46 8.23 -3.72
N SER A 20 -13.49 8.61 -2.88
CA SER A 20 -12.98 9.99 -2.78
C SER A 20 -11.85 10.29 -3.77
N ASP A 21 -11.67 11.56 -4.10
CA ASP A 21 -10.58 12.05 -4.94
C ASP A 21 -10.31 13.53 -4.59
N PRO A 22 -9.06 13.99 -4.44
CA PRO A 22 -7.78 13.35 -4.83
C PRO A 22 -7.33 12.18 -3.93
N ALA A 23 -6.37 11.38 -4.40
CA ALA A 23 -5.74 10.32 -3.61
C ALA A 23 -4.38 10.73 -3.00
N LEU A 24 -4.19 10.45 -1.70
CA LEU A 24 -2.90 10.53 -1.01
C LEU A 24 -2.34 9.10 -0.83
N VAL A 25 -1.17 8.85 -1.43
CA VAL A 25 -0.46 7.57 -1.31
C VAL A 25 0.67 7.70 -0.30
N LEU A 26 0.64 6.89 0.75
CA LEU A 26 1.69 6.78 1.75
C LEU A 26 2.33 5.39 1.66
N SER A 27 3.57 5.33 1.21
CA SER A 27 4.32 4.06 1.12
C SER A 27 5.45 3.99 2.15
N SER A 28 5.79 2.78 2.59
CA SER A 28 6.90 2.53 3.51
C SER A 28 7.74 1.32 3.07
N GLY A 29 8.96 1.22 3.62
CA GLY A 29 9.80 0.04 3.46
C GLY A 29 10.35 -0.17 2.03
N VAL A 30 10.64 0.91 1.29
CA VAL A 30 11.36 0.80 0.00
C VAL A 30 12.77 0.23 0.24
N HIS A 31 13.44 0.73 1.28
CA HIS A 31 14.55 0.04 1.93
C HIS A 31 13.97 -0.77 3.07
N GLY A 32 14.08 -2.09 2.99
CA GLY A 32 13.33 -2.98 3.88
C GLY A 32 13.67 -2.80 5.36
N VAL A 33 14.95 -2.59 5.70
CA VAL A 33 15.39 -2.28 7.08
C VAL A 33 14.79 -0.98 7.63
N GLU A 34 14.43 -0.04 6.77
CA GLU A 34 13.76 1.22 7.14
C GLU A 34 12.23 1.05 7.21
N GLY A 35 11.73 -0.16 6.97
CA GLY A 35 10.31 -0.50 7.09
C GLY A 35 9.76 -0.33 8.50
N PHE A 36 10.53 -0.65 9.56
CA PHE A 36 10.09 -0.51 10.95
C PHE A 36 9.69 0.93 11.34
N PRO A 37 10.55 1.95 11.18
CA PRO A 37 10.17 3.33 11.47
C PRO A 37 9.04 3.81 10.53
N GLY A 38 9.05 3.40 9.26
CA GLY A 38 7.95 3.68 8.33
C GLY A 38 6.61 3.10 8.78
N SER A 39 6.62 1.90 9.36
CA SER A 39 5.44 1.23 9.92
C SER A 39 4.88 2.02 11.10
N ALA A 40 5.74 2.43 12.03
CA ALA A 40 5.34 3.22 13.19
C ALA A 40 4.69 4.55 12.77
N LEU A 41 5.24 5.22 11.76
CA LEU A 41 4.68 6.45 11.21
C LEU A 41 3.33 6.23 10.52
N GLN A 42 3.19 5.14 9.75
CA GLN A 42 1.90 4.78 9.13
C GLN A 42 0.82 4.48 10.18
N LEU A 43 1.17 3.77 11.26
CA LEU A 43 0.26 3.50 12.38
C LEU A 43 -0.13 4.80 13.11
N ALA A 44 0.83 5.68 13.39
CA ALA A 44 0.55 6.98 14.00
C ALA A 44 -0.33 7.85 13.11
N PHE A 45 -0.13 7.82 11.78
CA PHE A 45 -0.98 8.51 10.82
C PHE A 45 -2.41 7.97 10.83
N LEU A 46 -2.58 6.64 10.85
CA LEU A 46 -3.91 6.00 10.95
C LEU A 46 -4.63 6.35 12.25
N ASP A 47 -3.93 6.35 13.39
CA ASP A 47 -4.48 6.76 14.68
C ASP A 47 -4.93 8.24 14.64
N GLY A 48 -4.13 9.11 14.02
CA GLY A 48 -4.50 10.50 13.77
C GLY A 48 -5.78 10.65 12.94
N LEU A 49 -5.88 9.91 11.84
CA LEU A 49 -7.08 9.87 11.00
C LEU A 49 -8.30 9.34 11.74
N TYR A 50 -8.13 8.33 12.60
CA TYR A 50 -9.24 7.78 13.38
C TYR A 50 -9.77 8.79 14.41
N ARG A 51 -8.86 9.49 15.11
CA ARG A 51 -9.21 10.48 16.14
C ARG A 51 -9.81 11.76 15.57
N LYS A 52 -9.31 12.20 14.42
CA LYS A 52 -9.81 13.36 13.67
C LYS A 52 -9.94 12.96 12.22
N PRO A 53 -11.08 12.38 11.83
CA PRO A 53 -11.34 12.02 10.45
C PRO A 53 -11.09 13.25 9.57
N ALA A 54 -10.17 13.13 8.62
CA ALA A 54 -10.03 14.15 7.61
C ALA A 54 -11.37 14.31 6.88
N GLY A 55 -11.72 15.55 6.51
CA GLY A 55 -12.97 15.85 5.83
C GLY A 55 -13.20 14.94 4.63
N SER A 56 -14.47 14.63 4.35
CA SER A 56 -14.87 13.78 3.23
C SER A 56 -14.36 14.37 1.91
N GLY A 57 -13.34 13.76 1.30
CA GLY A 57 -12.81 14.26 0.03
C GLY A 57 -11.50 13.62 -0.43
N ILE A 58 -10.68 13.09 0.48
CA ILE A 58 -9.40 12.47 0.11
C ILE A 58 -9.47 10.95 0.23
N ARG A 59 -8.99 10.23 -0.79
CA ARG A 59 -8.72 8.79 -0.71
C ARG A 59 -7.34 8.58 -0.12
N TYR A 60 -7.23 7.85 0.99
CA TYR A 60 -5.94 7.49 1.58
C TYR A 60 -5.57 6.08 1.16
N ILE A 61 -4.39 5.89 0.59
CA ILE A 61 -3.84 4.59 0.21
C ILE A 61 -2.53 4.40 0.96
N LEU A 62 -2.50 3.44 1.88
CA LEU A 62 -1.30 3.09 2.64
C LEU A 62 -0.74 1.79 2.08
N ILE A 63 0.52 1.81 1.65
CA ILE A 63 1.26 0.64 1.17
C ILE A 63 2.37 0.37 2.18
N HIS A 64 2.31 -0.77 2.84
CA HIS A 64 3.25 -1.14 3.89
C HIS A 64 4.25 -2.17 3.38
N GLY A 65 5.54 -1.90 3.64
CA GLY A 65 6.61 -2.86 3.37
C GLY A 65 6.82 -3.18 1.88
N ILE A 66 6.98 -2.16 1.03
CA ILE A 66 7.17 -2.33 -0.44
C ILE A 66 8.26 -3.36 -0.79
N ASN A 67 9.33 -3.44 0.00
CA ASN A 67 10.38 -4.45 -0.13
C ASN A 67 10.23 -5.50 0.98
N PRO A 68 9.31 -6.47 0.86
CA PRO A 68 9.03 -7.41 1.95
C PRO A 68 10.22 -8.33 2.23
N HIS A 69 11.02 -8.67 1.21
CA HIS A 69 12.25 -9.43 1.43
C HIS A 69 13.28 -8.64 2.21
N GLY A 70 13.53 -7.38 1.82
CA GLY A 70 14.43 -6.51 2.58
C GLY A 70 13.93 -6.32 4.01
N PHE A 71 12.61 -6.25 4.23
CA PHE A 71 12.01 -6.08 5.54
C PHE A 71 12.28 -7.32 6.41
N ALA A 72 11.94 -8.52 5.91
CA ALA A 72 12.14 -9.79 6.62
C ALA A 72 13.61 -10.07 6.95
N HIS A 73 14.54 -9.65 6.08
CA HIS A 73 15.97 -9.95 6.22
C HIS A 73 16.81 -8.76 6.72
N LEU A 74 16.18 -7.67 7.16
CA LEU A 74 16.87 -6.44 7.62
C LEU A 74 17.85 -5.86 6.59
N ARG A 75 17.47 -5.85 5.30
CA ARG A 75 18.28 -5.38 4.18
C ARG A 75 17.69 -4.14 3.52
N ARG A 76 18.58 -3.36 2.91
CA ARG A 76 18.22 -2.25 2.01
C ARG A 76 17.63 -2.74 0.68
N PHE A 77 18.23 -3.80 0.13
CA PHE A 77 17.96 -4.31 -1.22
C PHE A 77 16.95 -5.46 -1.20
N ASN A 78 16.40 -5.83 -2.36
CA ASN A 78 15.55 -7.02 -2.51
C ASN A 78 16.39 -8.32 -2.65
N GLU A 79 15.75 -9.44 -3.00
CA GLU A 79 16.38 -10.76 -3.16
C GLU A 79 17.54 -10.70 -4.16
N GLY A 80 17.33 -9.98 -5.27
CA GLY A 80 18.30 -9.80 -6.34
C GLY A 80 19.34 -8.71 -6.09
N ASN A 81 19.47 -8.24 -4.84
CA ASN A 81 20.38 -7.17 -4.45
C ASN A 81 20.15 -5.85 -5.23
N VAL A 82 18.91 -5.59 -5.65
CA VAL A 82 18.49 -4.37 -6.35
C VAL A 82 18.00 -3.32 -5.36
N ASP A 83 18.45 -2.07 -5.52
CA ASP A 83 17.92 -0.92 -4.79
C ASP A 83 16.63 -0.45 -5.46
N LEU A 84 15.48 -0.73 -4.84
CA LEU A 84 14.18 -0.34 -5.38
C LEU A 84 14.08 1.19 -5.53
N ASN A 85 14.75 1.98 -4.67
CA ASN A 85 14.75 3.43 -4.73
C ASN A 85 15.61 4.01 -5.88
N ARG A 86 16.20 3.16 -6.72
CA ARG A 86 16.96 3.54 -7.92
C ARG A 86 16.43 2.89 -9.19
N ASN A 87 15.40 2.06 -9.07
CA ASN A 87 14.87 1.26 -10.16
C ASN A 87 13.46 1.71 -10.60
N PHE A 88 13.08 2.95 -10.33
CA PHE A 88 11.85 3.53 -10.88
C PHE A 88 12.02 3.80 -12.37
N LEU A 89 10.96 3.56 -13.14
CA LEU A 89 10.91 3.93 -14.54
C LEU A 89 10.96 5.45 -14.66
N GLY A 90 11.93 5.96 -15.41
CA GLY A 90 11.97 7.38 -15.76
C GLY A 90 10.83 7.75 -16.73
N GLY A 91 10.42 9.02 -16.74
CA GLY A 91 9.27 9.51 -17.53
C GLY A 91 9.37 9.40 -19.06
N LYS A 92 10.48 8.89 -19.60
CA LYS A 92 10.65 8.59 -21.05
C LYS A 92 10.65 7.09 -21.37
N ASN A 93 10.64 6.25 -20.34
CA ASN A 93 10.68 4.80 -20.50
C ASN A 93 9.25 4.28 -20.47
N GLU A 94 8.82 3.66 -21.56
CA GLU A 94 7.55 2.95 -21.61
C GLU A 94 7.70 1.64 -20.83
N TYR A 95 6.75 1.35 -19.95
CA TYR A 95 6.74 0.07 -19.25
C TYR A 95 6.42 -1.04 -20.26
N SER A 96 7.35 -1.96 -20.49
CA SER A 96 7.12 -3.17 -21.27
C SER A 96 7.55 -4.40 -20.48
N GLY A 97 6.77 -5.47 -20.55
CA GLY A 97 6.98 -6.68 -19.75
C GLY A 97 6.34 -6.59 -18.37
N VAL A 98 5.03 -6.87 -18.32
CA VAL A 98 4.35 -7.20 -17.06
C VAL A 98 4.75 -8.63 -16.70
N ARG A 99 5.28 -8.87 -15.49
CA ARG A 99 5.49 -10.26 -15.03
C ARG A 99 4.13 -10.96 -14.93
N ASP A 100 4.06 -12.21 -15.37
CA ASP A 100 2.87 -13.05 -15.21
C ASP A 100 2.43 -13.05 -13.73
N GLY A 101 1.22 -12.56 -13.47
CA GLY A 101 0.67 -12.39 -12.12
C GLY A 101 0.32 -10.95 -11.72
N TYR A 102 0.85 -9.91 -12.38
CA TYR A 102 0.49 -8.53 -12.04
C TYR A 102 -1.00 -8.23 -12.32
N ALA A 103 -1.56 -8.82 -13.39
CA ALA A 103 -3.00 -8.77 -13.67
C ALA A 103 -3.84 -9.35 -12.51
N ARG A 104 -3.29 -10.33 -11.77
CA ARG A 104 -3.92 -10.90 -10.60
C ARG A 104 -4.00 -9.90 -9.44
N LEU A 105 -3.00 -9.03 -9.27
CA LEU A 105 -3.03 -7.95 -8.27
C LEU A 105 -4.11 -6.92 -8.58
N VAL A 106 -4.25 -6.52 -9.84
CA VAL A 106 -5.33 -5.62 -10.30
C VAL A 106 -6.70 -6.26 -10.05
N SER A 107 -6.85 -7.55 -10.38
CA SER A 107 -8.10 -8.28 -10.12
C SER A 107 -8.40 -8.48 -8.63
N THR A 108 -7.37 -8.61 -7.79
CA THR A 108 -7.52 -8.77 -6.34
C THR A 108 -7.91 -7.46 -5.69
N ALA A 109 -7.31 -6.33 -6.10
CA ALA A 109 -7.76 -5.00 -5.69
C ALA A 109 -9.23 -4.76 -6.08
N CYS A 110 -9.63 -5.16 -7.29
CA CYS A 110 -11.04 -5.15 -7.71
C CYS A 110 -11.93 -6.13 -6.92
N SER A 111 -11.42 -7.29 -6.51
CA SER A 111 -12.16 -8.27 -5.69
C SER A 111 -12.34 -7.80 -4.24
N ILE A 112 -11.36 -7.11 -3.66
CA ILE A 112 -11.45 -6.50 -2.32
C ILE A 112 -12.58 -5.46 -2.31
N ARG A 113 -12.73 -4.67 -3.38
CA ARG A 113 -13.88 -3.75 -3.55
C ARG A 113 -15.23 -4.47 -3.45
N SER A 114 -15.33 -5.70 -3.94
CA SER A 114 -16.56 -6.51 -3.92
C SER A 114 -16.85 -7.14 -2.55
N ARG A 115 -15.88 -7.22 -1.63
CA ARG A 115 -16.07 -7.83 -0.30
C ARG A 115 -16.43 -6.83 0.81
N TYR A 116 -16.41 -5.53 0.52
CA TYR A 116 -16.90 -4.53 1.46
C TYR A 116 -18.45 -4.59 1.50
N PRO A 117 -19.08 -4.74 2.68
CA PRO A 117 -20.54 -4.70 2.75
C PRO A 117 -21.04 -3.32 2.32
N PRO A 118 -22.04 -3.23 1.42
CA PRO A 118 -22.69 -1.97 1.13
C PRO A 118 -23.48 -1.54 2.39
N GLY A 119 -22.94 -0.64 3.20
CA GLY A 119 -23.66 -0.27 4.43
C GLY A 119 -23.06 0.76 5.39
N LEU A 120 -21.76 1.06 5.35
CA LEU A 120 -21.21 2.13 6.18
C LEU A 120 -21.19 3.45 5.42
N SER A 121 -22.38 3.98 5.12
CA SER A 121 -22.53 5.40 4.81
C SER A 121 -22.46 6.19 6.12
N PRO A 122 -21.77 7.34 6.17
CA PRO A 122 -22.01 8.31 7.23
C PRO A 122 -23.49 8.68 7.17
N SER A 123 -24.22 8.41 8.24
CA SER A 123 -25.65 8.72 8.32
C SER A 123 -25.86 10.18 7.90
N ARG A 124 -26.65 10.43 6.86
CA ARG A 124 -27.28 11.74 6.66
C ARG A 124 -28.14 12.04 7.88
N ARG A 125 -27.65 12.90 8.76
CA ARG A 125 -28.41 13.60 9.81
C ARG A 125 -27.77 14.99 9.94
N GLY A 126 -28.43 16.10 9.71
CA GLY A 126 -29.78 16.38 9.21
C GLY A 126 -29.80 17.85 8.78
N SER A 127 -30.73 18.20 7.89
CA SER A 127 -31.18 19.59 7.78
C SER A 127 -31.87 19.96 9.08
N LEU A 128 -31.44 21.03 9.72
CA LEU A 128 -32.21 22.16 10.26
C LEU A 128 -31.23 23.19 10.79
#